data_AF-A0A0K0EKL4-F1
#
_entry.id   AF-A0A0K0EKL4-F1
#
_cell.length_a   1.000
_cell.length_b   1.000
_cell.length_c   1.000
_cell.angle_alpha   90.00
_cell.angle_beta   90.00
_cell.angle_gamma   90.00
#
_symmetry.space_group_name_H-M   'P 1'
#
loop_
_entity.id
_entity.type
_entity.pdbx_description
1 polymer ?
#
loop_
_entity_poly.entity_id
_entity_poly.type
_entity_poly.pdbx_seq_one_letter_code
_entity_poly.pdbx_strand_id
1 'polypeptide(L)'
;MISSRVLRSAVTSIRKCHHSGGIVKSEGQTPKSYVHDGWAGARVPFSVANKWRFGVIATVFFATGFWAPFAVLEYHLRKANK
;
A
#
# COMPACT_ATOMS: atom_id res chain seq x y z
N MET A 1 39.59 0.97 8.58
CA MET A 1 38.56 0.46 9.54
C MET A 1 37.29 1.32 9.60
N ILE A 2 36.89 2.00 8.51
CA ILE A 2 35.73 2.94 8.48
C ILE A 2 34.52 2.33 7.76
N SER A 3 34.75 1.45 6.77
CA SER A 3 33.70 0.85 5.93
C SER A 3 32.70 -0.04 6.70
N SER A 4 33.16 -0.84 7.66
CA SER A 4 32.30 -1.76 8.41
C SER A 4 31.33 -1.07 9.37
N ARG A 5 31.61 0.17 9.80
CA ARG A 5 30.71 0.94 10.67
C ARG A 5 29.56 1.57 9.88
N VAL A 6 29.84 2.07 8.67
CA VAL A 6 28.81 2.64 7.77
C VAL A 6 27.85 1.54 7.29
N LEU A 7 28.39 0.39 6.90
CA LEU A 7 27.58 -0.74 6.43
C LEU A 7 26.66 -1.28 7.55
N ARG A 8 27.17 -1.37 8.78
CA ARG A 8 26.36 -1.78 9.94
C ARG A 8 25.27 -0.77 10.29
N SER A 9 25.53 0.53 10.18
CA SER A 9 24.50 1.56 10.36
C SER A 9 23.41 1.50 9.29
N ALA A 10 23.76 1.24 8.03
CA ALA A 10 22.78 1.08 6.94
C ALA A 10 21.95 -0.21 7.10
N VAL A 11 22.58 -1.32 7.49
CA VAL A 11 21.86 -2.59 7.69
C VAL A 11 20.94 -2.52 8.90
N THR A 12 21.35 -1.85 9.98
CA THR A 12 20.53 -1.66 11.17
C THR A 12 19.40 -0.66 10.96
N SER A 13 19.58 0.37 10.14
CA SER A 13 18.50 1.29 9.77
C SER A 13 17.43 0.60 8.91
N ILE A 14 17.82 -0.18 7.90
CA ILE A 14 16.89 -0.96 7.08
C ILE A 14 16.12 -1.99 7.93
N ARG A 15 16.81 -2.69 8.84
CA ARG A 15 16.16 -3.64 9.76
C ARG A 15 15.20 -2.94 10.71
N LYS A 16 15.54 -1.75 11.21
CA LYS A 16 14.65 -0.94 12.05
C LYS A 16 13.45 -0.41 11.26
N CYS A 17 13.59 0.00 10.00
CA CYS A 17 12.45 0.38 9.16
C CYS A 17 11.51 -0.79 8.87
N HIS A 18 12.05 -2.01 8.75
CA HIS A 18 11.26 -3.20 8.47
C HIS A 18 10.55 -3.77 9.72
N HIS A 19 11.12 -3.57 10.91
CA HIS A 19 10.58 -4.03 12.19
C HIS A 19 9.95 -2.94 13.07
N SER A 20 10.13 -1.66 12.75
CA SER A 20 9.42 -0.59 13.43
C SER A 20 7.99 -0.58 12.91
N GLY A 21 7.11 -1.28 13.62
CA GLY A 21 5.70 -0.89 13.70
C GLY A 21 5.50 0.50 14.31
N GLY A 22 6.58 1.22 14.62
CA GLY A 22 6.59 2.63 14.99
C GLY A 22 6.24 3.51 13.81
N ILE A 23 5.07 4.12 13.93
CA ILE A 23 4.53 5.21 13.11
C ILE A 23 5.64 6.27 12.92
N VAL A 24 5.89 6.68 11.68
CA VAL A 24 6.73 7.85 11.36
C VAL A 24 6.25 9.01 12.22
N LYS A 25 7.15 9.61 13.01
CA LYS A 25 6.82 10.61 14.05
C LYS A 25 5.70 11.55 13.61
N SER A 26 4.58 11.50 14.33
CA SER A 26 3.36 12.28 14.12
C SER A 26 3.44 13.66 14.77
N GLU A 27 4.59 14.31 14.73
CA GLU A 27 4.72 15.67 15.27
C GLU A 27 4.49 16.66 14.12
N GLY A 28 3.30 17.26 14.10
CA GLY A 28 2.85 18.23 13.08
C GLY A 28 1.72 17.75 12.17
N GLN A 29 1.31 16.48 12.23
CA GLN A 29 0.16 15.94 11.48
C GLN A 29 -1.05 15.73 12.40
N THR A 30 -1.63 16.80 12.93
CA THR A 30 -2.98 16.74 13.52
C THR A 30 -3.86 17.75 12.80
N PRO A 31 -4.98 17.35 12.20
CA PRO A 31 -5.95 18.30 11.67
C PRO A 31 -6.50 19.11 12.81
N LYS A 32 -6.69 20.41 12.59
CA LYS A 32 -7.54 21.23 13.45
C LYS A 32 -9.04 20.95 13.21
N SER A 33 -9.40 19.77 12.69
CA SER A 33 -10.76 19.38 12.34
C SER A 33 -11.16 18.07 13.04
N TYR A 34 -12.46 17.79 13.08
CA TYR A 34 -13.05 16.59 13.72
C TYR A 34 -12.58 15.24 13.13
N VAL A 35 -11.86 15.27 12.01
CA VAL A 35 -11.26 14.06 11.45
C VAL A 35 -9.93 13.84 12.15
N HIS A 36 -9.80 12.74 12.89
CA HIS A 36 -8.57 12.36 13.57
C HIS A 36 -7.47 11.95 12.54
N ASP A 37 -6.94 12.89 11.75
CA ASP A 37 -5.81 12.59 10.84
C ASP A 37 -4.46 12.62 11.58
N GLY A 38 -4.31 11.81 12.63
CA GLY A 38 -2.98 11.48 13.18
C GLY A 38 -2.24 10.42 12.35
N TRP A 39 -2.87 9.91 11.28
CA TRP A 39 -2.37 8.81 10.47
C TRP A 39 -2.56 9.12 8.99
N ALA A 40 -1.51 8.99 8.18
CA ALA A 40 -1.51 9.29 6.73
C ALA A 40 -2.61 8.58 5.91
N GLY A 41 -3.14 7.48 6.44
CA GLY A 41 -4.23 6.69 5.87
C GLY A 41 -5.65 6.99 6.38
N ALA A 42 -5.86 7.97 7.26
CA ALA A 42 -7.21 8.31 7.76
C ALA A 42 -8.12 8.92 6.69
N ARG A 43 -7.54 9.41 5.59
CA ARG A 43 -8.25 10.10 4.50
C ARG A 43 -8.63 9.21 3.32
N VAL A 44 -8.22 7.94 3.33
CA VAL A 44 -8.57 6.99 2.26
C VAL A 44 -9.76 6.12 2.68
N PRO A 45 -10.67 5.78 1.76
CA PRO A 45 -11.88 5.02 2.07
C PRO A 45 -11.62 3.52 2.31
N PHE A 46 -10.36 3.11 2.42
CA PHE A 46 -9.94 1.73 2.66
C PHE A 46 -8.83 1.70 3.71
N SER A 47 -8.83 0.65 4.53
CA SER A 47 -7.83 0.51 5.59
C SER A 47 -6.45 0.18 5.02
N VAL A 48 -5.46 1.02 5.35
CA VAL A 48 -4.03 0.79 5.05
C VAL A 48 -3.24 0.30 6.27
N ALA A 49 -3.92 -0.03 7.37
CA ALA A 49 -3.28 -0.42 8.64
C ALA A 49 -2.49 -1.73 8.51
N ASN A 50 -2.97 -2.67 7.69
CA ASN A 50 -2.30 -3.95 7.43
C ASN A 50 -1.84 -4.02 5.98
N LYS A 51 -0.52 -4.03 5.76
CA LYS A 51 0.11 -4.09 4.43
C LYS A 51 -0.33 -5.26 3.57
N TRP A 52 -0.56 -6.44 4.17
CA TRP A 52 -0.98 -7.63 3.44
C TRP A 52 -2.43 -7.53 3.00
N ARG A 53 -3.31 -7.06 3.89
CA ARG A 53 -4.71 -6.83 3.57
C ARG A 53 -4.85 -5.74 2.50
N PHE A 54 -4.10 -4.65 2.63
CA PHE A 54 -4.05 -3.60 1.63
C PHE A 54 -3.55 -4.13 0.28
N GLY A 55 -2.48 -4.92 0.27
CA GLY A 55 -1.96 -5.56 -0.94
C GLY A 55 -3.02 -6.40 -1.66
N VAL A 56 -3.73 -7.27 -0.93
CA VAL A 56 -4.81 -8.10 -1.52
C VAL A 56 -5.92 -7.22 -2.11
N ILE A 57 -6.41 -6.23 -1.37
CA ILE A 57 -7.49 -5.34 -1.84
C ILE A 57 -7.04 -4.56 -3.08
N ALA A 58 -5.84 -4.00 -3.06
CA ALA A 58 -5.28 -3.26 -4.19
C ALA A 58 -5.13 -4.16 -5.42
N THR A 59 -4.57 -5.37 -5.27
CA THR A 59 -4.42 -6.32 -6.37
C THR A 59 -5.76 -6.70 -6.97
N VAL A 60 -6.77 -7.02 -6.15
CA VAL A 60 -8.11 -7.36 -6.64
C VAL A 60 -8.72 -6.17 -7.38
N PHE A 61 -8.65 -4.97 -6.82
CA PHE A 61 -9.22 -3.76 -7.42
C PHE A 61 -8.61 -3.44 -8.80
N PHE A 62 -7.29 -3.54 -8.94
CA PHE A 62 -6.64 -3.28 -10.23
C PHE A 62 -6.80 -4.44 -11.22
N ALA A 63 -6.74 -5.68 -10.74
CA ALA A 63 -6.88 -6.86 -11.58
C ALA A 63 -8.28 -6.93 -12.22
N THR A 64 -9.34 -6.59 -11.48
CA THR A 64 -10.71 -6.58 -12.03
C THR A 64 -10.87 -5.58 -13.15
N GLY A 65 -10.39 -4.34 -12.98
CA GLY A 65 -10.41 -3.33 -14.03
C GLY A 65 -9.59 -3.73 -15.26
N PHE A 66 -8.43 -4.36 -15.04
CA PHE A 66 -7.58 -4.85 -16.12
C PHE A 66 -8.22 -6.01 -16.89
N TRP A 67 -8.86 -6.96 -16.20
CA TRP A 67 -9.49 -8.14 -16.82
C TRP A 67 -10.84 -7.85 -17.48
N ALA A 68 -11.57 -6.83 -17.02
CA ALA A 68 -12.90 -6.48 -17.52
C ALA A 68 -13.01 -6.40 -19.06
N PRO A 69 -12.14 -5.65 -19.79
CA PRO A 69 -12.24 -5.58 -21.24
C PRO A 69 -12.03 -6.95 -21.93
N PHE A 70 -11.16 -7.81 -21.41
CA PHE A 70 -10.93 -9.14 -21.96
C PHE A 70 -12.14 -10.06 -21.80
N ALA A 71 -12.77 -10.03 -20.62
CA ALA A 71 -14.01 -10.77 -20.39
C ALA A 71 -15.14 -10.29 -21.32
N VAL A 72 -15.23 -8.98 -21.56
CA VAL A 72 -16.20 -8.40 -22.50
C VAL A 72 -15.89 -8.84 -23.94
N LEU A 73 -14.63 -8.80 -24.37
CA LEU A 73 -14.22 -9.25 -25.70
C LEU A 73 -14.54 -10.74 -25.91
N GLU A 74 -14.21 -11.57 -24.93
CA GLU A 74 -14.52 -13.00 -24.97
C GLU A 74 -16.04 -13.24 -25.09
N TYR A 75 -16.85 -12.49 -24.34
CA TYR A 75 -18.30 -12.55 -24.45
C TYR A 75 -18.77 -12.21 -25.87
N HIS A 76 -18.24 -11.16 -26.49
CA HIS A 76 -18.62 -10.75 -27.83
C HIS A 76 -18.15 -11.75 -28.91
N LEU A 77 -16.95 -12.30 -28.79
CA LEU A 77 -16.43 -13.33 -29.70
C LEU A 77 -17.28 -14.61 -29.63
N ARG A 78 -17.63 -15.06 -28.42
CA ARG A 78 -18.51 -16.21 -28.22
C ARG A 78 -19.93 -15.96 -28.74
N LYS A 79 -20.41 -14.73 -28.66
CA LYS A 79 -21.71 -14.32 -29.21
C LYS A 79 -21.70 -14.28 -30.74
N ALA A 80 -20.62 -13.82 -31.36
CA ALA A 80 -20.50 -13.71 -32.83
C ALA A 80 -20.31 -15.06 -33.54
N ASN A 81 -19.75 -16.07 -32.85
CA ASN A 81 -19.56 -17.43 -33.36
C ASN A 81 -20.77 -18.36 -33.16
N LYS A 82 -21.92 -17.84 -32.73
CA LYS A 82 -23.20 -18.55 -32.64
C LYS A 82 -24.16 -17.96 -33.65
#